data_AF-A0A8S1ND91-F1
#
_entry.id   AF-A0A8S1ND91-F1
#
_cell.length_a   1.000
_cell.length_b   1.000
_cell.length_c   1.000
_cell.angle_alpha   90.00
_cell.angle_beta   90.00
_cell.angle_gamma   90.00
#
_symmetry.space_group_name_H-M   'P 1'
#
loop_
_entity.id
_entity.type
_entity.pdbx_description
1 polymer ?
#
loop_
_entity_poly.entity_id
_entity_poly.type
_entity_poly.pdbx_seq_one_letter_code
_entity_poly.pdbx_strand_id
1 'polypeptide(L)'
;MCIPFQSIPPPTQGTKRAVQMLQLLGVSQFVVGLIKLFVLQQFSGFYDFFTLFILYMAWAQLNYCNCVIAVFYFLQNLLMIFIFFGMNVELDIEFFSPTRFGVTYFIFFFYYLGACYVAFLAYREFKVLQYDQMGGLIQTNQQNDWAQNNNEQQYNQQQAYYNQPAQAQPQQQAQRGGQFQAFQGRGVQIG
;
A
#
# COMPACT_ATOMS: atom_id res chain seq x y z
N MET A 1 0.30 9.07 15.58
CA MET A 1 -0.65 9.76 14.70
C MET A 1 -1.60 8.72 14.14
N CYS A 2 -2.86 8.76 14.55
CA CYS A 2 -3.89 7.81 14.12
C CYS A 2 -4.44 8.29 12.78
N ILE A 3 -3.84 7.86 11.67
CA ILE A 3 -4.53 7.91 10.37
C ILE A 3 -5.55 6.76 10.42
N PRO A 4 -6.85 7.02 10.20
CA PRO A 4 -7.86 5.97 10.26
C PRO A 4 -7.44 4.83 9.34
N PHE A 5 -7.47 3.60 9.87
CA PHE A 5 -7.31 2.36 9.10
C PHE A 5 -8.50 2.20 8.15
N GLN A 6 -8.65 3.10 7.18
CA GLN A 6 -9.44 2.78 6.01
C GLN A 6 -8.63 1.75 5.25
N SER A 7 -8.98 0.46 5.42
CA SER A 7 -8.44 -0.59 4.58
C SER A 7 -8.95 -0.32 3.17
N ILE A 8 -8.18 0.43 2.39
CA ILE A 8 -8.49 0.64 0.99
C ILE A 8 -8.30 -0.73 0.33
N PRO A 9 -9.36 -1.38 -0.19
CA PRO A 9 -9.21 -2.66 -0.83
C PRO A 9 -8.22 -2.52 -2.01
N PRO A 10 -7.29 -3.47 -2.19
CA PRO A 10 -6.23 -3.36 -3.19
C PRO A 10 -6.86 -3.20 -4.60
N PRO A 11 -6.67 -2.05 -5.26
CA PRO A 11 -7.40 -1.71 -6.49
C PRO A 11 -6.88 -2.47 -7.71
N THR A 12 -5.62 -2.92 -7.69
CA THR A 12 -4.98 -3.60 -8.83
C THR A 12 -4.63 -5.06 -8.55
N GLN A 13 -4.64 -5.90 -9.58
CA GLN A 13 -4.23 -7.31 -9.47
C GLN A 13 -2.76 -7.45 -9.02
N GLY A 14 -1.89 -6.52 -9.40
CA GLY A 14 -0.48 -6.49 -8.97
C GLY A 14 -0.35 -6.34 -7.46
N THR A 15 -1.10 -5.42 -6.86
CA THR A 15 -1.12 -5.19 -5.42
C THR A 15 -1.55 -6.43 -4.64
N LYS A 16 -2.58 -7.14 -5.13
CA LYS A 16 -3.05 -8.37 -4.49
C LYS A 16 -1.95 -9.43 -4.43
N ARG A 17 -1.17 -9.60 -5.50
CA ARG A 17 -0.03 -10.53 -5.54
C ARG A 17 1.09 -10.08 -4.60
N ALA A 18 1.43 -8.79 -4.57
CA ALA A 18 2.44 -8.26 -3.66
C ALA A 18 2.07 -8.45 -2.18
N VAL A 19 0.80 -8.24 -1.82
CA VAL A 19 0.29 -8.49 -0.46
C VAL A 19 0.35 -9.97 -0.11
N GLN A 20 -0.05 -10.87 -1.02
CA GLN A 20 0.05 -12.32 -0.80
C GLN A 20 1.51 -12.76 -0.59
N MET A 21 2.45 -12.22 -1.38
CA MET A 21 3.88 -12.50 -1.21
C MET A 21 4.40 -11.98 0.13
N LEU A 22 4.00 -10.78 0.55
CA LEU A 22 4.36 -10.22 1.85
C LEU A 22 3.77 -11.01 3.04
N GLN A 23 2.54 -11.52 2.91
CA GLN A 23 1.94 -12.38 3.92
C GLN A 23 2.69 -13.71 4.05
N LEU A 24 3.04 -14.33 2.91
CA LEU A 24 3.87 -15.53 2.91
C LEU A 24 5.24 -15.27 3.53
N LEU A 25 5.85 -14.12 3.21
CA LEU A 25 7.12 -13.68 3.79
C LEU A 25 7.00 -13.43 5.30
N GLY A 26 5.89 -12.88 5.76
CA GLY A 26 5.60 -12.69 7.18
C GLY A 26 5.51 -14.03 7.92
N VAL A 27 4.80 -15.01 7.37
CA VAL A 27 4.70 -16.35 7.95
C VAL A 27 6.07 -17.05 7.96
N SER A 28 6.85 -16.95 6.89
CA SER A 28 8.20 -17.52 6.88
C SER A 28 9.13 -16.83 7.88
N GLN A 29 9.01 -15.51 8.05
CA GLN A 29 9.80 -14.75 9.01
C GLN A 29 9.48 -15.15 10.45
N PHE A 30 8.20 -15.42 10.73
CA PHE A 30 7.77 -15.94 12.03
C PHE A 30 8.46 -17.26 12.36
N VAL A 31 8.49 -18.19 11.39
CA VAL A 31 9.15 -19.49 11.55
C VAL A 31 10.65 -19.34 11.76
N VAL A 32 11.32 -18.47 10.98
CA VAL A 32 12.76 -18.19 11.16
C VAL A 32 13.05 -17.57 12.52
N GLY A 33 12.21 -16.64 12.99
CA GLY A 33 12.32 -16.06 14.33
C GLY A 33 12.17 -17.09 15.44
N LEU A 34 11.22 -18.02 15.31
CA LEU A 34 11.06 -19.14 16.25
C LEU A 34 12.27 -20.07 16.25
N ILE A 35 12.80 -20.43 15.08
CA ILE A 35 14.01 -21.28 14.97
C ILE A 35 15.19 -20.58 15.67
N LYS A 36 15.39 -19.28 15.46
CA LYS A 36 16.48 -18.55 16.14
C LYS A 36 16.31 -18.48 17.66
N LEU A 37 15.09 -18.30 18.14
CA LEU A 37 14.83 -18.22 19.58
C LEU A 37 15.00 -19.58 20.26
N PHE A 38 14.44 -20.66 19.69
CA PHE A 38 14.43 -21.98 20.33
C PHE A 38 15.67 -22.84 20.00
N VAL A 39 16.14 -22.83 18.76
CA VAL A 39 17.24 -23.71 18.31
C VAL A 39 18.59 -23.05 18.56
N LEU A 40 18.72 -21.77 18.25
CA LEU A 40 19.99 -21.04 18.39
C LEU A 40 20.13 -20.34 19.75
N GLN A 41 19.06 -20.26 20.54
CA GLN A 41 19.01 -19.56 21.83
C GLN A 41 19.50 -18.10 21.76
N GLN A 42 19.30 -17.45 20.61
CA GLN A 42 19.77 -16.08 20.40
C GLN A 42 18.66 -15.08 20.67
N PHE A 43 18.95 -14.10 21.53
CA PHE A 43 18.10 -12.93 21.72
C PHE A 43 17.87 -12.14 20.41
N SER A 44 18.72 -12.34 19.40
CA SER A 44 18.52 -11.75 18.07
C SER A 44 17.17 -12.13 17.44
N GLY A 45 16.59 -13.28 17.80
CA GLY A 45 15.26 -13.69 17.35
C GLY A 45 14.14 -12.72 17.75
N PHE A 46 14.30 -11.94 18.82
CA PHE A 46 13.34 -10.89 19.18
C PHE A 46 13.28 -9.76 18.15
N TYR A 47 14.40 -9.41 17.51
CA TYR A 47 14.42 -8.40 16.44
C TYR A 47 13.69 -8.89 15.18
N ASP A 48 13.65 -10.20 14.94
CA ASP A 48 12.88 -10.77 13.82
C ASP A 48 11.36 -10.63 14.06
N PHE A 49 10.87 -10.73 15.30
CA PHE A 49 9.47 -10.44 15.63
C PHE A 49 9.13 -8.96 15.46
N PHE A 50 10.05 -8.05 15.79
CA PHE A 50 9.86 -6.63 15.53
C PHE A 50 9.79 -6.33 14.02
N THR A 51 10.64 -6.98 13.23
CA THR A 51 10.61 -6.91 11.77
C THR A 51 9.29 -7.44 11.21
N LEU A 52 8.79 -8.55 11.76
CA LEU A 52 7.48 -9.11 11.41
C LEU A 52 6.33 -8.15 11.71
N PHE A 53 6.38 -7.45 12.84
CA PHE A 53 5.38 -6.43 13.18
C PHE A 53 5.41 -5.26 12.18
N ILE A 54 6.59 -4.80 11.76
CA ILE A 54 6.72 -3.77 10.72
C ILE A 54 6.16 -4.29 9.39
N LEU A 55 6.46 -5.54 9.02
CA LEU A 55 5.96 -6.17 7.80
C LEU A 55 4.41 -6.25 7.83
N TYR A 56 3.85 -6.62 8.98
CA TYR A 56 2.41 -6.64 9.22
C TYR A 56 1.78 -5.26 8.99
N MET A 57 2.38 -4.22 9.57
CA MET A 57 1.93 -2.84 9.38
C MET A 57 2.08 -2.39 7.91
N ALA A 58 3.11 -2.87 7.20
CA ALA A 58 3.33 -2.54 5.79
C ALA A 58 2.21 -3.08 4.89
N TRP A 59 1.82 -4.36 5.05
CA TRP A 59 0.74 -4.92 4.23
C TRP A 59 -0.65 -4.47 4.68
N ALA A 60 -0.86 -4.19 5.98
CA ALA A 60 -2.15 -3.74 6.49
C ALA A 60 -2.48 -2.31 6.05
N GLN A 61 -1.47 -1.44 5.97
CA GLN A 61 -1.63 -0.03 5.58
C GLN A 61 -1.23 0.25 4.13
N LEU A 62 -0.73 -0.75 3.38
CA LEU A 62 -0.15 -0.59 2.04
C LEU A 62 0.87 0.56 1.97
N ASN A 63 1.62 0.77 3.05
CA ASN A 63 2.53 1.90 3.19
C ASN A 63 3.95 1.50 2.78
N TYR A 64 4.44 2.10 1.70
CA TYR A 64 5.78 1.84 1.17
C TYR A 64 6.91 2.18 2.16
N CYS A 65 6.68 3.14 3.07
CA CYS A 65 7.69 3.53 4.07
C CYS A 65 8.00 2.37 5.03
N ASN A 66 6.96 1.67 5.50
CA ASN A 66 7.13 0.50 6.36
C ASN A 66 7.86 -0.65 5.63
N CYS A 67 7.62 -0.82 4.31
CA CYS A 67 8.39 -1.77 3.49
C CYS A 67 9.88 -1.42 3.42
N VAL A 68 10.23 -0.15 3.21
CA VAL A 68 11.65 0.29 3.19
C VAL A 68 12.32 0.02 4.53
N ILE A 69 11.63 0.34 5.63
CA ILE A 69 12.14 0.06 6.98
C ILE A 69 12.37 -1.45 7.16
N ALA A 70 11.42 -2.29 6.71
CA ALA A 70 11.59 -3.75 6.77
C ALA A 70 12.80 -4.25 5.96
N VAL A 71 13.05 -3.68 4.76
CA VAL A 71 14.24 -3.98 3.95
C VAL A 71 15.53 -3.64 4.71
N PHE A 72 15.58 -2.50 5.41
CA PHE A 72 16.74 -2.15 6.25
C PHE A 72 16.97 -3.17 7.36
N TYR A 73 15.92 -3.67 8.02
CA TYR A 73 16.05 -4.73 9.03
C TYR A 73 16.52 -6.07 8.44
N PHE A 74 16.08 -6.43 7.23
CA PHE A 74 16.59 -7.61 6.54
C PHE A 74 18.07 -7.45 6.15
N LEU A 75 18.47 -6.28 5.66
CA LEU A 75 19.88 -5.96 5.38
C LEU A 75 20.74 -5.98 6.65
N GLN A 76 20.23 -5.45 7.77
CA GLN A 76 20.92 -5.50 9.05
C GLN A 76 21.13 -6.95 9.52
N ASN A 77 20.12 -7.82 9.39
CA ASN A 77 20.26 -9.25 9.67
C ASN A 77 21.32 -9.91 8.77
N LEU A 78 21.34 -9.56 7.49
CA LEU A 78 22.31 -10.06 6.52
C LEU A 78 23.74 -9.60 6.87
N LEU A 79 23.90 -8.34 7.28
CA LEU A 79 25.17 -7.80 7.78
C LEU A 79 25.65 -8.54 9.04
N MET A 80 24.76 -8.85 9.97
CA MET A 80 25.10 -9.62 11.18
C MET A 80 25.59 -11.04 10.82
N ILE A 81 25.00 -11.68 9.80
CA ILE A 81 25.49 -12.97 9.29
C ILE A 81 26.89 -12.82 8.69
N PHE A 82 27.16 -11.74 7.94
CA PHE A 82 28.51 -11.47 7.42
C PHE A 82 29.54 -11.22 8.52
N ILE A 83 29.20 -10.47 9.56
CA ILE A 83 30.09 -10.24 10.70
C ILE A 83 30.39 -11.57 11.40
N PHE A 84 29.36 -12.39 11.62
CA PHE A 84 29.56 -13.73 12.19
C PHE A 84 30.47 -14.58 11.32
N PHE A 85 30.29 -14.53 9.99
CA PHE A 85 31.17 -15.22 9.05
C PHE A 85 32.63 -14.74 9.18
N GLY A 86 32.85 -13.42 9.19
CA GLY A 86 34.19 -12.83 9.36
C GLY A 86 34.88 -13.26 10.65
N MET A 87 34.18 -13.21 11.79
CA MET A 87 34.74 -13.65 13.07
C MET A 87 35.13 -15.14 13.08
N ASN A 88 34.34 -16.01 12.43
CA ASN A 88 34.66 -17.44 12.37
C ASN A 88 35.87 -17.72 11.46
N VAL A 89 36.09 -16.92 10.41
CA VAL A 89 37.29 -17.00 9.57
C VAL A 89 38.54 -16.59 10.36
N GLU A 90 38.45 -15.55 11.19
CA GLU A 90 39.58 -15.08 12.00
C GLU A 90 39.98 -16.06 13.13
N LEU A 91 39.02 -16.81 13.66
CA LEU A 91 39.23 -17.75 14.78
C LEU A 91 39.73 -19.14 14.32
N ASP A 92 39.98 -19.36 13.02
CA ASP A 92 40.38 -20.65 12.43
C ASP A 92 39.44 -21.81 12.82
N ILE A 93 38.16 -21.51 13.08
CA ILE A 93 37.15 -22.53 13.36
C ILE A 93 36.76 -23.16 12.03
N GLU A 94 36.90 -24.48 11.92
CA GLU A 94 36.58 -25.23 10.69
C GLU A 94 35.14 -24.97 10.21
N PHE A 95 35.01 -24.06 9.25
CA PHE A 95 33.73 -23.57 8.72
C PHE A 95 32.86 -24.67 8.12
N PHE A 96 33.52 -25.69 7.55
CA PHE A 96 32.91 -26.86 6.93
C PHE A 96 32.88 -28.08 7.83
N SER A 97 33.31 -27.95 9.09
CA SER A 97 32.87 -28.93 10.07
C SER A 97 31.34 -28.90 10.08
N PRO A 98 30.64 -30.04 9.97
CA PRO A 98 29.18 -30.13 9.96
C PRO A 98 28.60 -29.82 11.35
N THR A 99 29.08 -28.74 11.95
CA THR A 99 28.49 -28.09 13.10
C THR A 99 27.15 -27.53 12.65
N ARG A 100 26.12 -27.85 13.44
CA ARG A 100 24.72 -27.48 13.17
C ARG A 100 24.53 -25.97 12.92
N PHE A 101 25.44 -25.14 13.43
CA PHE A 101 25.42 -23.69 13.31
C PHE A 101 25.78 -23.20 11.90
N GLY A 102 26.89 -23.66 11.30
CA GLY A 102 27.37 -23.15 10.01
C GLY A 102 26.36 -23.35 8.87
N VAL A 103 25.80 -24.56 8.77
CA VAL A 103 24.77 -24.89 7.76
C VAL A 103 23.50 -24.05 7.96
N THR A 104 23.10 -23.82 9.20
CA THR A 104 21.89 -23.03 9.51
C THR A 104 22.07 -21.56 9.08
N TYR A 105 23.21 -20.94 9.38
CA TYR A 105 23.51 -19.57 8.96
C TYR A 105 23.59 -19.44 7.43
N PHE A 106 24.11 -20.45 6.74
CA PHE A 106 24.16 -20.48 5.28
C PHE A 106 22.74 -20.50 4.67
N ILE A 107 21.83 -21.30 5.21
CA ILE A 107 20.42 -21.31 4.78
C ILE A 107 19.77 -19.95 5.04
N PHE A 108 20.01 -19.35 6.21
CA PHE A 108 19.49 -18.03 6.55
C PHE A 108 20.02 -16.93 5.64
N PHE A 109 21.27 -17.02 5.18
CA PHE A 109 21.83 -16.06 4.24
C PHE A 109 20.99 -15.96 2.96
N PHE A 110 20.71 -17.08 2.30
CA PHE A 110 19.88 -17.08 1.08
C PHE A 110 18.44 -16.66 1.37
N TYR A 111 17.91 -17.07 2.52
CA TYR A 111 16.58 -16.66 2.95
C TYR A 111 16.47 -15.12 3.06
N TYR A 112 17.40 -14.46 3.76
CA TYR A 112 17.38 -13.00 3.92
C TYR A 112 17.60 -12.26 2.60
N LEU A 113 18.41 -12.81 1.70
CA LEU A 113 18.61 -12.24 0.36
C LEU A 113 17.33 -12.31 -0.47
N GLY A 114 16.60 -13.43 -0.40
CA GLY A 114 15.28 -13.58 -1.00
C GLY A 114 14.22 -12.66 -0.35
N ALA A 115 14.24 -12.54 0.98
CA ALA A 115 13.34 -11.65 1.73
C ALA A 115 13.53 -10.19 1.31
N CYS A 116 14.77 -9.72 1.21
CA CYS A 116 15.11 -8.39 0.68
C CYS A 116 14.53 -8.18 -0.73
N TYR A 117 14.70 -9.16 -1.62
CA TYR A 117 14.21 -9.06 -3.00
C TYR A 117 12.68 -8.96 -3.05
N VAL A 118 11.96 -9.83 -2.33
CA VAL A 118 10.48 -9.81 -2.28
C VAL A 118 9.97 -8.52 -1.65
N ALA A 119 10.58 -8.06 -0.56
CA ALA A 119 10.21 -6.81 0.08
C ALA A 119 10.46 -5.59 -0.84
N PHE A 120 11.52 -5.62 -1.65
CA PHE A 120 11.81 -4.58 -2.64
C PHE A 120 10.80 -4.57 -3.80
N LEU A 121 10.37 -5.74 -4.27
CA LEU A 121 9.29 -5.84 -5.26
C LEU A 121 7.99 -5.25 -4.72
N ALA A 122 7.60 -5.60 -3.49
CA ALA A 122 6.41 -5.03 -2.88
C ALA A 122 6.52 -3.52 -2.66
N TYR A 123 7.71 -3.03 -2.28
CA TYR A 123 7.98 -1.59 -2.18
C TYR A 123 7.72 -0.86 -3.50
N ARG A 124 8.17 -1.40 -4.64
CA ARG A 124 7.95 -0.79 -5.95
C ARG A 124 6.46 -0.67 -6.26
N GLU A 125 5.69 -1.72 -6.01
CA GLU A 125 4.23 -1.74 -6.23
C GLU A 125 3.52 -0.73 -5.31
N PHE A 126 3.85 -0.71 -4.02
CA PHE A 126 3.24 0.23 -3.06
C PHE A 126 3.59 1.68 -3.35
N LYS A 127 4.80 1.93 -3.86
CA LYS A 127 5.21 3.25 -4.32
C LYS A 127 4.35 3.72 -5.49
N VAL A 128 4.15 2.87 -6.52
CA VAL A 128 3.32 3.20 -7.69
C VAL A 128 1.88 3.50 -7.27
N LEU A 129 1.29 2.68 -6.38
CA LEU A 129 -0.07 2.90 -5.88
C LEU A 129 -0.23 4.25 -5.17
N GLN A 130 0.75 4.65 -4.37
CA GLN A 130 0.68 5.95 -3.71
C GLN A 130 0.75 7.12 -4.69
N TYR A 131 1.58 7.03 -5.74
CA TYR A 131 1.62 8.06 -6.78
C TYR A 131 0.32 8.11 -7.58
N ASP A 132 -0.28 6.96 -7.87
CA ASP A 132 -1.56 6.88 -8.58
C ASP A 132 -2.69 7.52 -7.75
N GLN A 133 -2.72 7.26 -6.44
CA GLN A 133 -3.67 7.90 -5.52
C GLN A 133 -3.50 9.43 -5.47
N MET A 134 -2.26 9.93 -5.43
CA MET A 134 -1.98 11.37 -5.44
C MET A 134 -2.29 12.01 -6.80
N GLY A 135 -1.98 11.32 -7.91
CA GLY A 135 -2.23 11.79 -9.27
C GLY A 135 -3.72 11.81 -9.64
N GLY A 136 -4.47 10.78 -9.24
CA GLY A 136 -5.92 10.70 -9.45
C GLY A 136 -6.67 11.82 -8.74
N LEU A 137 -6.24 12.23 -7.54
CA LEU A 137 -6.81 13.37 -6.81
C LEU A 137 -6.67 14.71 -7.56
N ILE A 138 -5.62 14.87 -8.38
CA ILE A 138 -5.44 16.04 -9.24
C ILE A 138 -6.39 15.96 -10.44
N GLN A 139 -6.56 14.77 -11.01
CA GLN A 139 -7.43 14.56 -12.17
C GLN A 139 -8.92 14.73 -11.84
N THR A 140 -9.39 14.25 -10.68
CA THR A 140 -10.80 14.39 -10.31
C THR A 140 -11.20 15.84 -10.01
N ASN A 141 -10.31 16.64 -9.42
CA ASN A 141 -10.58 18.06 -9.19
C ASN A 141 -10.56 18.86 -10.50
N GLN A 142 -9.57 18.65 -11.37
CA GLN A 142 -9.55 19.33 -12.67
C GLN A 142 -10.71 18.92 -13.58
N GLN A 143 -11.13 17.67 -13.53
CA GLN A 143 -12.23 17.19 -14.37
C GLN A 143 -13.60 17.66 -13.87
N ASN A 144 -13.78 17.81 -12.56
CA ASN A 144 -14.97 18.46 -12.02
C ASN A 144 -14.99 19.97 -12.34
N ASP A 145 -13.85 20.66 -12.30
CA ASP A 145 -13.78 22.08 -12.68
C ASP A 145 -14.10 22.30 -14.17
N TRP A 146 -13.61 21.42 -15.06
CA TRP A 146 -13.95 21.48 -16.48
C TRP A 146 -15.41 21.10 -16.78
N ALA A 147 -15.97 20.11 -16.08
CA ALA A 147 -17.36 19.70 -16.26
C ALA A 147 -18.35 20.72 -15.67
N GLN A 148 -17.98 21.40 -14.61
CA GLN A 148 -18.80 22.44 -13.97
C GLN A 148 -18.81 23.73 -14.79
N ASN A 149 -17.67 24.14 -15.35
CA ASN A 149 -17.57 25.35 -16.17
C ASN A 149 -18.31 25.22 -17.53
N ASN A 150 -18.36 24.01 -18.11
CA ASN A 150 -19.14 23.76 -19.33
C ASN A 150 -20.66 23.79 -19.11
N ASN A 151 -21.17 23.46 -17.92
CA ASN A 151 -22.61 23.55 -17.64
C ASN A 151 -23.08 25.00 -17.40
N GLU A 152 -22.23 25.89 -16.86
CA GLU A 152 -22.59 27.30 -16.67
C GLU A 152 -22.66 28.09 -17.99
N GLN A 153 -21.84 27.77 -18.98
CA GLN A 153 -21.91 28.41 -20.29
C GLN A 153 -23.18 28.02 -21.06
N GLN A 154 -23.70 26.81 -20.86
CA GLN A 154 -24.92 26.38 -21.55
C GLN A 154 -26.19 27.04 -20.98
N TYR A 155 -26.20 27.40 -19.69
CA TYR A 155 -27.32 28.14 -19.09
C TYR A 155 -27.35 29.63 -19.48
N ASN A 156 -26.19 30.26 -19.70
CA ASN A 156 -26.13 31.68 -20.07
C ASN A 156 -26.45 31.98 -21.55
N GLN A 157 -26.34 30.99 -22.45
CA GLN A 157 -26.72 31.20 -23.86
C GLN A 157 -28.23 31.09 -24.12
N GLN A 158 -29.00 30.45 -23.24
CA GLN A 158 -30.46 30.38 -23.39
C GLN A 158 -31.21 31.60 -22.84
N GLN A 159 -30.59 32.41 -21.98
CA GLN A 159 -31.23 33.64 -21.47
C GLN A 159 -30.98 34.89 -22.33
N ALA A 160 -30.08 34.85 -23.31
CA ALA A 160 -29.82 35.99 -24.19
C ALA A 160 -30.84 36.16 -25.34
N TYR A 161 -31.77 35.24 -25.54
CA TYR A 161 -32.77 35.30 -26.64
C TYR A 161 -34.18 35.74 -26.22
N TYR A 162 -34.41 36.07 -24.94
CA TYR A 162 -35.70 36.57 -24.45
C TYR A 162 -35.56 37.93 -23.74
N ASN A 163 -35.04 38.93 -24.43
CA ASN A 163 -35.24 40.33 -24.05
C ASN A 163 -35.82 41.10 -25.24
N GLN A 164 -37.13 40.91 -25.43
CA GLN A 164 -37.98 41.77 -26.23
C GLN A 164 -39.00 42.41 -25.25
N PRO A 165 -39.06 43.74 -25.13
CA PRO A 165 -39.94 44.40 -24.16
C PRO A 165 -41.40 44.28 -24.59
N ALA A 166 -42.16 43.40 -23.93
CA ALA A 166 -43.60 43.32 -24.04
C ALA A 166 -44.26 43.98 -22.81
N GLN A 167 -45.26 44.81 -23.13
CA GLN A 167 -46.04 45.65 -22.23
C GLN A 167 -46.77 44.89 -21.11
N ALA A 168 -47.00 45.64 -20.04
CA ALA A 168 -47.54 45.23 -18.75
C ALA A 168 -48.95 44.61 -18.78
N GLN A 169 -49.15 43.57 -17.97
CA GLN A 169 -50.42 43.20 -17.33
C GLN A 169 -50.13 42.52 -15.96
N PRO A 170 -50.99 42.70 -14.94
CA PRO A 170 -50.75 42.19 -13.59
C PRO A 170 -51.41 40.82 -13.31
N GLN A 171 -50.96 40.20 -12.21
CA GLN A 171 -51.66 39.21 -11.35
C GLN A 171 -51.73 37.74 -11.82
N GLN A 172 -50.98 36.83 -11.16
CA GLN A 172 -51.50 35.92 -10.11
C GLN A 172 -50.45 34.89 -9.63
N GLN A 173 -50.19 34.99 -8.33
CA GLN A 173 -49.88 33.96 -7.32
C GLN A 173 -50.09 32.49 -7.72
N ALA A 174 -49.03 31.65 -7.65
CA ALA A 174 -49.14 30.23 -7.31
C ALA A 174 -47.78 29.62 -6.93
N GLN A 175 -47.61 29.45 -5.62
CA GLN A 175 -46.57 28.71 -4.93
C GLN A 175 -46.76 27.21 -5.15
N ARG A 176 -45.79 26.50 -5.75
CA ARG A 176 -45.72 25.04 -5.66
C ARG A 176 -44.27 24.56 -5.78
N GLY A 177 -43.66 24.35 -4.63
CA GLY A 177 -42.39 23.64 -4.50
C GLY A 177 -42.57 22.19 -4.97
N GLY A 178 -41.86 21.81 -6.02
CA GLY A 178 -41.69 20.43 -6.45
C GLY A 178 -40.28 19.98 -6.11
N GLN A 179 -40.17 19.08 -5.12
CA GLN A 179 -38.98 18.30 -4.86
C GLN A 179 -38.65 17.49 -6.13
N PHE A 180 -37.48 17.73 -6.72
CA PHE A 180 -36.92 16.81 -7.71
C PHE A 180 -36.23 15.67 -6.97
N GLN A 181 -36.91 14.52 -6.89
CA GLN A 181 -36.37 13.27 -6.40
C GLN A 181 -35.48 12.69 -7.49
N ALA A 182 -34.15 12.73 -7.29
CA ALA A 182 -33.19 12.19 -8.24
C ALA A 182 -33.37 10.67 -8.36
N PHE A 183 -33.51 10.23 -9.61
CA PHE A 183 -33.73 8.85 -10.03
C PHE A 183 -32.56 7.95 -9.58
N GLN A 184 -32.84 6.97 -8.71
CA GLN A 184 -31.88 5.94 -8.30
C GLN A 184 -31.82 4.87 -9.41
N GLY A 185 -30.95 5.07 -10.39
CA GLY A 185 -30.68 4.12 -11.47
C GLY A 185 -30.03 2.84 -10.94
N ARG A 186 -30.83 1.80 -10.73
CA ARG A 186 -30.40 0.45 -10.35
C ARG A 186 -30.08 -0.35 -11.62
N GLY A 187 -28.78 -0.56 -11.85
CA GLY A 187 -28.22 -1.82 -12.33
C GLY A 187 -28.07 -2.00 -13.84
N VAL A 188 -26.89 -2.50 -14.24
CA VAL A 188 -26.76 -3.66 -15.15
C VAL A 188 -25.50 -4.43 -14.71
N GLN A 189 -25.65 -5.68 -14.27
CA GLN A 189 -24.56 -6.66 -14.29
C GLN A 189 -24.58 -7.32 -15.66
N ILE A 190 -23.47 -7.28 -16.38
CA ILE A 190 -23.29 -8.01 -17.64
C ILE A 190 -22.14 -8.98 -17.44
N GLY A 191 -22.43 -10.27 -17.61
CA GLY A 191 -21.50 -11.33 -18.03
C GLY A 191 -20.53 -11.84 -16.98
#